data_AF-A0A6C0EHL4-F1
#
_entry.id   AF-A0A6C0EHL4-F1
#
_cell.length_a   1.000
_cell.length_b   1.000
_cell.length_c   1.000
_cell.angle_alpha   90.00
_cell.angle_beta   90.00
_cell.angle_gamma   90.00
#
_symmetry.space_group_name_H-M   'P 1'
#
loop_
_entity.id
_entity.type
_entity.pdbx_description
1 polymer ?
#
loop_
_entity_poly.entity_id
_entity_poly.type
_entity_poly.pdbx_seq_one_letter_code
_entity_poly.pdbx_strand_id
1 'polypeptide(L)'
;MVNLKNDDIFKCDDKLIFNPYNPLNKEITLNDVQCILKKYGIPFPVHNLELYKRAFVHRSYTKRPQLENEKQNICIVEKPHDCIPLKTKCNERLEFLGDGVLELVTKYALYRRFPKENEGFMTEKKIALVKNEAIGKMAYDMGIHKHYIISKHAEEKNTRTNLKKLGCLFEAFIGALFLDYNKIEVMDDDAWFQNVFVTGPGFQMAQKFIENIFDEHVDWVELIDNDDNYKNILQVKIQKEFKVTPHYLELPLSGQEEGYRMGVYICLGQPIFQVDTNDAISMSDLGTFKAIHDYVEKNEKILVFMGEGLHKIKRKAEQMACKRSIDYLE
;
A
#
# COMPACT_ATOMS: atom_id res chain seq x y z
N MET A 1 6.28 23.61 -7.93
CA MET A 1 6.49 24.29 -6.65
C MET A 1 6.72 23.23 -5.59
N VAL A 2 7.92 23.16 -5.01
CA VAL A 2 8.28 22.14 -4.02
C VAL A 2 7.62 22.49 -2.69
N ASN A 3 6.58 21.75 -2.32
CA ASN A 3 5.91 21.91 -1.03
C ASN A 3 6.81 21.31 0.06
N LEU A 4 7.66 22.16 0.63
CA LEU A 4 8.66 21.82 1.64
C LEU A 4 8.03 21.78 3.04
N LYS A 5 7.75 20.58 3.55
CA LYS A 5 7.70 20.41 5.02
C LYS A 5 9.14 20.44 5.54
N ASN A 6 9.58 21.65 5.89
CA ASN A 6 10.93 22.03 6.33
C ASN A 6 11.18 21.57 7.77
N ASP A 7 11.25 20.27 8.00
CA ASP A 7 11.37 19.78 9.37
C ASP A 7 12.84 19.53 9.80
N ASP A 8 13.80 19.61 8.87
CA ASP A 8 15.25 19.42 9.11
C ASP A 8 16.00 20.77 9.27
N ILE A 9 15.26 21.88 9.36
CA ILE A 9 15.78 23.24 9.39
C ILE A 9 15.50 23.88 10.75
N PHE A 10 16.54 24.36 11.42
CA PHE A 10 16.42 25.05 12.72
C PHE A 10 16.91 26.49 12.62
N LYS A 11 16.26 27.40 13.34
CA LYS A 11 16.64 28.82 13.38
C LYS A 11 17.73 29.05 14.42
N CYS A 12 18.85 29.61 14.01
CA CYS A 12 19.94 30.06 14.89
C CYS A 12 20.40 31.43 14.41
N ASP A 13 20.24 32.46 15.26
CA ASP A 13 20.73 33.83 15.03
C ASP A 13 20.43 34.38 13.61
N ASP A 14 19.15 34.32 13.23
CA ASP A 14 18.60 34.74 11.92
C ASP A 14 19.06 33.95 10.68
N LYS A 15 19.78 32.84 10.86
CA LYS A 15 20.11 31.86 9.82
C LYS A 15 19.33 30.57 10.02
N LEU A 16 18.96 29.95 8.89
CA LEU A 16 18.34 28.65 8.87
C LEU A 16 19.44 27.60 8.71
N ILE A 17 19.64 26.72 9.68
CA ILE A 17 20.65 25.64 9.61
C ILE A 17 19.97 24.34 9.22
N PHE A 18 20.49 23.68 8.17
CA PHE A 18 20.02 22.38 7.72
C PHE A 18 21.07 21.32 8.02
N ASN A 19 20.72 20.35 8.88
CA ASN A 19 21.59 19.21 9.22
C ASN A 19 20.97 17.87 8.78
N PRO A 20 21.33 17.37 7.58
CA PRO A 20 20.81 16.10 7.09
C PRO A 20 21.59 14.88 7.58
N TYR A 21 22.79 15.04 8.13
CA TYR A 21 23.73 13.93 8.33
C TYR A 21 23.30 13.00 9.46
N ASN A 22 23.26 11.70 9.15
CA ASN A 22 22.81 10.67 10.06
C ASN A 22 23.91 9.60 10.22
N PRO A 23 24.50 9.44 11.42
CA PRO A 23 25.57 8.47 11.66
C PRO A 23 25.06 7.01 11.68
N LEU A 24 23.75 6.78 11.75
CA LEU A 24 23.17 5.43 11.69
C LEU A 24 23.08 4.88 10.25
N ASN A 25 23.32 5.71 9.24
CA ASN A 25 23.27 5.30 7.84
C ASN A 25 24.40 4.31 7.52
N LYS A 26 24.02 3.12 7.04
CA LYS A 26 24.94 2.07 6.58
C LYS A 26 24.63 1.75 5.12
N GLU A 27 25.60 1.97 4.24
CA GLU A 27 25.44 1.64 2.82
C GLU A 27 25.34 0.12 2.63
N ILE A 28 24.47 -0.33 1.72
CA ILE A 28 24.37 -1.75 1.38
C ILE A 28 25.62 -2.20 0.61
N THR A 29 26.15 -3.37 0.96
CA THR A 29 27.30 -3.96 0.29
C THR A 29 26.89 -4.93 -0.81
N LEU A 30 27.83 -5.29 -1.69
CA LEU A 30 27.62 -6.33 -2.70
C LEU A 30 27.19 -7.66 -2.06
N ASN A 31 27.85 -8.05 -0.96
CA ASN A 31 27.53 -9.28 -0.25
C ASN A 31 26.11 -9.25 0.32
N ASP A 32 25.68 -8.13 0.91
CA ASP A 32 24.32 -7.98 1.42
C ASP A 32 23.29 -8.19 0.31
N VAL A 33 23.48 -7.53 -0.85
CA VAL A 33 22.59 -7.68 -2.02
C VAL A 33 22.56 -9.13 -2.48
N GLN A 34 23.71 -9.76 -2.70
CA GLN A 34 23.78 -11.13 -3.19
C GLN A 34 23.17 -12.12 -2.19
N CYS A 35 23.33 -11.91 -0.89
CA CYS A 35 22.68 -12.73 0.14
C CYS A 35 21.15 -12.62 0.08
N ILE A 36 20.61 -11.40 -0.06
CA ILE A 36 19.17 -11.17 -0.21
C ILE A 36 18.65 -11.85 -1.48
N LEU A 37 19.30 -11.59 -2.63
CA LEU A 37 18.89 -12.15 -3.92
C LEU A 37 18.92 -13.69 -3.90
N LYS A 38 20.00 -14.28 -3.39
CA LYS A 38 20.14 -15.74 -3.26
C LYS A 38 19.06 -16.34 -2.37
N LYS A 39 18.72 -15.68 -1.24
CA LYS A 39 17.66 -16.14 -0.33
C LYS A 39 16.34 -16.29 -1.06
N TYR A 40 16.00 -15.32 -1.93
CA TYR A 40 14.75 -15.32 -2.70
C TYR A 40 14.94 -15.85 -4.13
N GLY A 41 15.85 -16.81 -4.33
CA GLY A 41 15.93 -17.63 -5.53
C GLY A 41 16.64 -17.02 -6.74
N ILE A 42 17.45 -15.98 -6.54
CA ILE A 42 18.30 -15.37 -7.57
C ILE A 42 19.79 -15.55 -7.15
N PRO A 43 20.40 -16.72 -7.41
CA PRO A 43 21.78 -17.02 -6.99
C PRO A 43 22.86 -16.41 -7.90
N PHE A 44 22.47 -15.51 -8.81
CA PHE A 44 23.35 -14.98 -9.86
C PHE A 44 24.13 -13.74 -9.40
N PRO A 45 25.25 -13.42 -10.06
CA PRO A 45 26.04 -12.24 -9.74
C PRO A 45 25.26 -10.94 -9.95
N VAL A 46 25.51 -9.95 -9.09
CA VAL A 46 25.04 -8.58 -9.29
C VAL A 46 25.99 -7.87 -10.25
N HIS A 47 25.46 -7.26 -11.30
CA HIS A 47 26.27 -6.61 -12.34
C HIS A 47 26.46 -5.10 -12.08
N ASN A 48 25.51 -4.46 -11.40
CA ASN A 48 25.52 -3.03 -11.13
C ASN A 48 25.03 -2.72 -9.71
N LEU A 49 25.96 -2.76 -8.77
CA LEU A 49 25.72 -2.44 -7.35
C LEU A 49 25.14 -1.03 -7.13
N GLU A 50 25.47 -0.06 -8.00
CA GLU A 50 25.02 1.32 -7.83
C GLU A 50 23.49 1.48 -7.98
N LEU A 51 22.83 0.59 -8.73
CA LEU A 51 21.36 0.55 -8.78
C LEU A 51 20.79 0.22 -7.39
N TYR A 52 21.33 -0.80 -6.75
CA TYR A 52 20.88 -1.22 -5.42
C TYR A 52 21.21 -0.16 -4.39
N LYS A 53 22.45 0.36 -4.34
CA LYS A 53 22.80 1.47 -3.44
C LYS A 53 21.84 2.64 -3.57
N ARG A 54 21.47 3.00 -4.81
CA ARG A 54 20.50 4.07 -5.08
C ARG A 54 19.09 3.74 -4.59
N ALA A 55 18.65 2.49 -4.69
CA ALA A 55 17.34 2.05 -4.18
C ALA A 55 17.18 2.35 -2.67
N PHE A 56 18.28 2.28 -1.92
CA PHE A 56 18.32 2.60 -0.49
C PHE A 56 18.41 4.10 -0.17
N VAL A 57 18.38 5.02 -1.14
CA VAL A 57 18.53 6.46 -0.87
C VAL A 57 17.18 7.16 -0.85
N HIS A 58 16.74 7.57 0.35
CA HIS A 58 15.56 8.43 0.48
C HIS A 58 15.87 9.87 0.05
N ARG A 59 14.85 10.56 -0.47
CA ARG A 59 14.95 11.96 -0.91
C ARG A 59 15.51 12.91 0.16
N SER A 60 15.29 12.63 1.45
CA SER A 60 15.78 13.48 2.54
C SER A 60 17.31 13.46 2.69
N TYR A 61 18.00 12.47 2.14
CA TYR A 61 19.48 12.38 2.16
C TYR A 61 20.13 12.75 0.81
N THR A 62 19.47 13.63 0.05
CA THR A 62 19.99 14.12 -1.23
C THR A 62 20.55 15.54 -1.13
N LYS A 63 21.50 15.88 -2.00
CA LYS A 63 22.04 17.24 -2.11
C LYS A 63 20.94 18.21 -2.54
N ARG A 64 20.83 19.34 -1.84
CA ARG A 64 19.92 20.44 -2.19
C ARG A 64 20.55 21.36 -3.25
N PRO A 65 19.78 21.92 -4.20
CA PRO A 65 20.30 22.92 -5.13
C PRO A 65 20.81 24.17 -4.39
N GLN A 66 22.03 24.61 -4.72
CA GLN A 66 22.68 25.74 -4.05
C GLN A 66 21.86 27.04 -4.13
N LEU A 67 21.29 27.32 -5.30
CA LEU A 67 20.44 28.50 -5.56
C LEU A 67 19.19 28.56 -4.66
N GLU A 68 18.65 27.42 -4.23
CA GLU A 68 17.50 27.38 -3.32
C GLU A 68 17.91 27.69 -1.89
N ASN A 69 19.08 27.19 -1.47
CA ASN A 69 19.63 27.46 -0.15
C ASN A 69 19.98 28.95 0.02
N GLU A 70 20.60 29.56 -1.00
CA GLU A 70 20.93 30.99 -1.01
C GLU A 70 19.68 31.86 -0.93
N LYS A 71 18.61 31.54 -1.69
CA LYS A 71 17.33 32.26 -1.61
C LYS A 71 16.65 32.18 -0.26
N GLN A 72 16.89 31.10 0.49
CA GLN A 72 16.26 30.85 1.79
C GLN A 72 17.19 31.13 2.98
N ASN A 73 18.39 31.69 2.76
CA ASN A 73 19.41 31.88 3.79
C ASN A 73 19.70 30.60 4.60
N ILE A 74 19.74 29.45 3.92
CA ILE A 74 20.01 28.15 4.54
C ILE A 74 21.50 27.84 4.51
N CYS A 75 22.09 27.60 5.68
CA CYS A 75 23.43 27.06 5.84
C CYS A 75 23.38 25.53 6.02
N ILE A 76 24.08 24.78 5.16
CA ILE A 76 24.24 23.34 5.36
C ILE A 76 25.47 23.12 6.23
N VAL A 77 25.33 22.37 7.31
CA VAL A 77 26.49 21.99 8.14
C VAL A 77 27.53 21.20 7.32
N GLU A 78 28.80 21.32 7.70
CA GLU A 78 29.85 20.48 7.14
C GLU A 78 29.61 19.01 7.50
N LYS A 79 30.03 18.09 6.60
CA LYS A 79 29.83 16.65 6.78
C LYS A 79 30.64 16.16 7.99
N PRO A 80 30.01 15.59 9.03
CA PRO A 80 30.73 14.93 10.12
C PRO A 80 31.60 13.76 9.63
N HIS A 81 32.66 13.42 10.36
CA HIS A 81 33.60 12.37 9.94
C HIS A 81 32.99 10.96 10.00
N ASP A 82 32.02 10.74 10.88
CA ASP A 82 31.27 9.49 11.08
C ASP A 82 30.08 9.32 10.12
N CYS A 83 29.81 10.32 9.26
CA CYS A 83 28.68 10.32 8.34
C CYS A 83 29.09 10.13 6.88
N ILE A 84 28.23 9.45 6.11
CA ILE A 84 28.40 9.31 4.66
C ILE A 84 28.02 10.60 3.91
N PRO A 85 28.63 10.90 2.74
CA PRO A 85 28.28 12.08 1.95
C PRO A 85 26.83 12.04 1.43
N LEU A 86 26.23 13.22 1.26
CA LEU A 86 24.93 13.37 0.62
C LEU A 86 24.94 12.83 -0.81
N LYS A 87 23.85 12.18 -1.20
CA LYS A 87 23.71 11.53 -2.51
C LYS A 87 23.12 12.50 -3.53
N THR A 88 23.39 12.27 -4.81
CA THR A 88 22.90 13.14 -5.89
C THR A 88 21.52 12.72 -6.41
N LYS A 89 21.12 11.48 -6.19
CA LYS A 89 19.84 10.92 -6.67
C LYS A 89 19.21 10.06 -5.58
N CYS A 90 17.89 10.17 -5.45
CA CYS A 90 17.06 9.30 -4.63
C CYS A 90 16.53 8.09 -5.41
N ASN A 91 15.79 7.26 -4.69
CA ASN A 91 15.16 6.03 -5.12
C ASN A 91 13.83 6.20 -5.89
N GLU A 92 13.20 7.38 -5.88
CA GLU A 92 11.84 7.62 -6.45
C GLU A 92 11.68 7.15 -7.92
N ARG A 93 12.71 7.24 -8.76
CA ARG A 93 12.64 6.72 -10.15
C ARG A 93 12.70 5.19 -10.24
N LEU A 94 13.40 4.56 -9.29
CA LEU A 94 13.44 3.10 -9.19
C LEU A 94 12.14 2.58 -8.59
N GLU A 95 11.61 3.29 -7.58
CA GLU A 95 10.29 3.06 -6.98
C GLU A 95 9.20 3.04 -8.07
N PHE A 96 9.12 4.10 -8.87
CA PHE A 96 8.16 4.19 -9.99
C PHE A 96 8.22 2.99 -10.95
N LEU A 97 9.42 2.53 -11.30
CA LEU A 97 9.59 1.38 -12.19
C LEU A 97 9.24 0.06 -11.50
N GLY A 98 9.71 -0.11 -10.26
CA GLY A 98 9.54 -1.32 -9.49
C GLY A 98 8.10 -1.55 -9.05
N ASP A 99 7.33 -0.49 -8.77
CA ASP A 99 5.89 -0.55 -8.53
C ASP A 99 5.16 -1.20 -9.72
N GLY A 100 5.41 -0.73 -10.94
CA GLY A 100 4.82 -1.34 -12.15
C GLY A 100 5.20 -2.81 -12.36
N VAL A 101 6.45 -3.18 -12.06
CA VAL A 101 6.90 -4.58 -12.12
C VAL A 101 6.21 -5.42 -11.06
N LEU A 102 6.13 -4.92 -9.82
CA LEU A 102 5.47 -5.59 -8.70
C LEU A 102 3.98 -5.80 -8.97
N GLU A 103 3.29 -4.78 -9.49
CA GLU A 103 1.88 -4.89 -9.86
C GLU A 103 1.64 -5.99 -10.90
N LEU A 104 2.44 -6.00 -11.98
CA LEU A 104 2.26 -6.97 -13.06
C LEU A 104 2.53 -8.39 -12.59
N VAL A 105 3.62 -8.61 -11.88
CA VAL A 105 3.95 -9.92 -11.31
C VAL A 105 2.86 -10.39 -10.35
N THR A 106 2.36 -9.50 -9.48
CA THR A 106 1.28 -9.84 -8.54
C THR A 106 -0.01 -10.22 -9.28
N LYS A 107 -0.42 -9.44 -10.29
CA LYS A 107 -1.59 -9.76 -11.11
C LYS A 107 -1.43 -11.11 -11.79
N TYR A 108 -0.26 -11.39 -12.36
CA TYR A 108 0.03 -12.65 -13.03
C TYR A 108 0.04 -13.85 -12.07
N ALA A 109 0.62 -13.68 -10.88
CA ALA A 109 0.62 -14.70 -9.83
C ALA A 109 -0.79 -15.04 -9.37
N LEU A 110 -1.64 -14.04 -9.13
CA LEU A 110 -3.04 -14.25 -8.73
C LEU A 110 -3.86 -14.91 -9.83
N TYR A 111 -3.72 -14.46 -11.08
CA TYR A 111 -4.40 -15.05 -12.23
C TYR A 111 -4.07 -16.55 -12.39
N ARG A 112 -2.80 -16.92 -12.20
CA ARG A 112 -2.37 -18.32 -12.24
C ARG A 112 -2.83 -19.13 -11.04
N ARG A 113 -2.83 -18.54 -9.85
CA ARG A 113 -3.16 -19.24 -8.60
C ARG A 113 -4.67 -19.46 -8.44
N PHE A 114 -5.48 -18.57 -9.00
CA PHE A 114 -6.94 -18.56 -8.84
C PHE A 114 -7.66 -18.56 -10.21
N PRO A 115 -7.52 -19.60 -11.04
CA PRO A 115 -8.02 -19.60 -12.42
C PRO A 115 -9.56 -19.58 -12.56
N LYS A 116 -10.29 -19.79 -11.46
CA LYS A 116 -11.76 -19.79 -11.43
C LYS A 116 -12.35 -18.53 -10.80
N GLU A 117 -11.53 -17.67 -10.22
CA GLU A 117 -12.00 -16.48 -9.52
C GLU A 117 -12.24 -15.32 -10.48
N ASN A 118 -13.09 -14.39 -10.06
CA ASN A 118 -13.46 -13.22 -10.86
C ASN A 118 -12.45 -12.06 -10.69
N GLU A 119 -12.58 -11.04 -11.54
CA GLU A 119 -11.72 -9.85 -11.51
C GLU A 119 -11.77 -9.10 -10.18
N GLY A 120 -12.94 -8.98 -9.55
CA GLY A 120 -13.11 -8.29 -8.28
C GLY A 120 -12.31 -8.93 -7.15
N PHE A 121 -12.39 -10.27 -7.03
CA PHE A 121 -11.58 -11.05 -6.09
C PHE A 121 -10.09 -10.81 -6.33
N MET A 122 -9.62 -10.95 -7.58
CA MET A 122 -8.21 -10.76 -7.90
C MET A 122 -7.73 -9.32 -7.61
N THR A 123 -8.55 -8.31 -7.92
CA THR A 123 -8.25 -6.91 -7.63
C THR A 123 -8.13 -6.65 -6.13
N GLU A 124 -9.02 -7.23 -5.32
CA GLU A 124 -8.96 -7.15 -3.86
C GLU A 124 -7.70 -7.83 -3.29
N LYS A 125 -7.42 -9.09 -3.66
CA LYS A 125 -6.24 -9.80 -3.15
C LYS A 125 -4.95 -9.10 -3.58
N LYS A 126 -4.92 -8.56 -4.80
CA LYS A 126 -3.81 -7.73 -5.28
C LYS A 126 -3.60 -6.52 -4.37
N ILE A 127 -4.65 -5.76 -4.05
CA ILE A 127 -4.54 -4.62 -3.13
C ILE A 127 -4.01 -5.07 -1.76
N ALA A 128 -4.49 -6.19 -1.24
CA ALA A 128 -4.03 -6.71 0.04
C ALA A 128 -2.54 -7.09 0.04
N LEU A 129 -2.04 -7.64 -1.06
CA LEU A 129 -0.63 -8.05 -1.24
C LEU A 129 0.32 -6.87 -1.46
N VAL A 130 -0.04 -5.91 -2.30
CA VAL A 130 0.86 -4.82 -2.72
C VAL A 130 0.60 -3.48 -2.03
N LYS A 131 -0.35 -3.40 -1.09
CA LYS A 131 -0.49 -2.19 -0.27
C LYS A 131 0.82 -1.92 0.48
N ASN A 132 1.19 -0.64 0.55
CA ASN A 132 2.42 -0.15 1.16
C ASN A 132 2.75 -0.76 2.53
N GLU A 133 1.76 -0.96 3.41
CA GLU A 133 1.97 -1.58 4.71
C GLU A 133 2.35 -3.07 4.63
N ALA A 134 1.79 -3.82 3.68
CA ALA A 134 2.08 -5.24 3.49
C ALA A 134 3.48 -5.44 2.93
N ILE A 135 3.81 -4.75 1.84
CA ILE A 135 5.16 -4.81 1.25
C ILE A 135 6.22 -4.20 2.17
N GLY A 136 5.85 -3.17 2.94
CA GLY A 136 6.70 -2.60 3.97
C GLY A 136 7.02 -3.57 5.10
N LYS A 137 6.04 -4.41 5.48
CA LYS A 137 6.24 -5.46 6.47
C LYS A 137 7.18 -6.54 5.94
N MET A 138 6.99 -6.99 4.69
CA MET A 138 7.92 -7.91 4.01
C MET A 138 9.35 -7.34 3.97
N ALA A 139 9.51 -6.08 3.57
CA ALA A 139 10.81 -5.41 3.56
C ALA A 139 11.45 -5.30 4.96
N TYR A 140 10.64 -5.07 5.99
CA TYR A 140 11.13 -5.08 7.36
C TYR A 140 11.67 -6.46 7.75
N ASP A 141 10.89 -7.52 7.47
CA ASP A 141 11.20 -8.91 7.81
C ASP A 141 12.40 -9.44 7.00
N MET A 142 12.59 -8.96 5.76
CA MET A 142 13.80 -9.17 4.96
C MET A 142 15.05 -8.51 5.56
N GLY A 143 14.91 -7.57 6.50
CA GLY A 143 16.01 -6.87 7.13
C GLY A 143 16.62 -5.74 6.30
N ILE A 144 16.06 -5.41 5.13
CA ILE A 144 16.64 -4.42 4.21
C ILE A 144 16.58 -2.99 4.78
N HIS A 145 15.63 -2.73 5.69
CA HIS A 145 15.49 -1.46 6.41
C HIS A 145 16.77 -0.97 7.10
N LYS A 146 17.67 -1.90 7.47
CA LYS A 146 18.96 -1.61 8.12
C LYS A 146 19.91 -0.79 7.23
N HIS A 147 19.73 -0.87 5.90
CA HIS A 147 20.54 -0.17 4.93
C HIS A 147 19.88 1.11 4.39
N TYR A 148 18.69 1.48 4.90
CA TYR A 148 17.97 2.64 4.37
C TYR A 148 18.70 3.95 4.70
N ILE A 149 19.04 4.74 3.69
CA ILE A 149 19.79 5.97 3.84
C ILE A 149 18.82 7.15 3.95
N ILE A 150 18.72 7.71 5.15
CA ILE A 150 17.76 8.77 5.51
C ILE A 150 18.43 9.89 6.30
N SER A 151 17.85 11.09 6.28
CA SER A 151 18.32 12.20 7.13
C SER A 151 18.11 11.92 8.62
N LYS A 152 18.87 12.63 9.45
CA LYS A 152 18.77 12.52 10.92
C LYS A 152 17.34 12.74 11.41
N HIS A 153 16.69 13.76 10.89
CA HIS A 153 15.31 14.07 11.24
C HIS A 153 14.30 13.00 10.77
N ALA A 154 14.52 12.44 9.58
CA ALA A 154 13.70 11.32 9.12
C ALA A 154 13.87 10.09 10.04
N GLU A 155 15.07 9.86 10.57
CA GLU A 155 15.33 8.84 11.59
C GLU A 155 14.53 9.09 12.88
N GLU A 156 14.56 10.32 13.40
CA GLU A 156 13.81 10.72 14.61
C GLU A 156 12.29 10.51 14.46
N LYS A 157 11.79 10.56 13.22
CA LYS A 157 10.40 10.22 12.85
C LYS A 157 10.13 8.74 12.63
N ASN A 158 11.07 7.86 12.99
CA ASN A 158 11.00 6.41 12.78
C ASN A 158 10.81 6.02 11.31
N THR A 159 11.33 6.80 10.35
CA THR A 159 11.20 6.49 8.92
C THR A 159 11.83 5.12 8.57
N ARG A 160 12.91 4.74 9.27
CA ARG A 160 13.61 3.46 9.08
C ARG A 160 12.75 2.24 9.39
N THR A 161 11.73 2.38 10.24
CA THR A 161 10.81 1.29 10.60
C THR A 161 9.38 1.56 10.14
N ASN A 162 9.14 2.69 9.46
CA ASN A 162 7.82 3.05 8.94
C ASN A 162 7.48 2.17 7.74
N LEU A 163 6.47 1.30 7.89
CA LEU A 163 6.10 0.33 6.86
C LEU A 163 5.80 0.98 5.51
N LYS A 164 5.10 2.13 5.47
CA LYS A 164 4.82 2.81 4.21
C LYS A 164 6.10 3.23 3.47
N LYS A 165 7.11 3.68 4.22
CA LYS A 165 8.40 4.09 3.65
C LYS A 165 9.27 2.91 3.28
N LEU A 166 9.11 1.79 3.95
CA LEU A 166 9.73 0.53 3.58
C LEU A 166 9.09 -0.10 2.35
N GLY A 167 7.79 0.14 2.09
CA GLY A 167 7.12 -0.22 0.84
C GLY A 167 7.77 0.44 -0.37
N CYS A 168 7.93 1.77 -0.35
CA CYS A 168 8.66 2.51 -1.39
C CYS A 168 10.10 2.00 -1.58
N LEU A 169 10.79 1.64 -0.48
CA LEU A 169 12.13 1.05 -0.54
C LEU A 169 12.12 -0.31 -1.24
N PHE A 170 11.13 -1.15 -0.94
CA PHE A 170 10.96 -2.47 -1.55
C PHE A 170 10.75 -2.37 -3.06
N GLU A 171 9.84 -1.49 -3.49
CA GLU A 171 9.60 -1.20 -4.90
C GLU A 171 10.88 -0.71 -5.58
N ALA A 172 11.61 0.23 -4.96
CA ALA A 172 12.88 0.68 -5.50
C ALA A 172 13.93 -0.44 -5.62
N PHE A 173 13.95 -1.39 -4.68
CA PHE A 173 14.83 -2.55 -4.73
C PHE A 173 14.47 -3.47 -5.91
N ILE A 174 13.17 -3.71 -6.15
CA ILE A 174 12.68 -4.43 -7.33
C ILE A 174 13.08 -3.70 -8.62
N GLY A 175 12.93 -2.38 -8.66
CA GLY A 175 13.35 -1.57 -9.81
C GLY A 175 14.86 -1.68 -10.09
N ALA A 176 15.69 -1.76 -9.03
CA ALA A 176 17.12 -2.00 -9.17
C ALA A 176 17.42 -3.40 -9.72
N LEU A 177 16.77 -4.44 -9.18
CA LEU A 177 16.90 -5.82 -9.65
C LEU A 177 16.53 -5.95 -11.13
N PHE A 178 15.37 -5.40 -11.52
CA PHE A 178 14.89 -5.42 -12.90
C PHE A 178 15.90 -4.79 -13.86
N LEU A 179 16.46 -3.61 -13.52
CA LEU A 179 17.43 -2.92 -14.38
C LEU A 179 18.80 -3.58 -14.42
N ASP A 180 19.24 -4.22 -13.33
CA ASP A 180 20.53 -4.90 -13.25
C ASP A 180 20.58 -6.07 -14.26
N TYR A 181 19.56 -6.91 -14.24
CA TYR A 181 19.49 -8.10 -15.10
C TYR A 181 18.97 -7.81 -16.51
N ASN A 182 18.28 -6.68 -16.75
CA ASN A 182 17.86 -6.30 -18.10
C ASN A 182 19.02 -5.95 -19.05
N LYS A 183 20.22 -5.71 -18.52
CA LYS A 183 21.41 -5.43 -19.33
C LYS A 183 22.17 -6.68 -19.74
N ILE A 184 21.73 -7.86 -19.31
CA ILE A 184 22.35 -9.13 -19.67
C ILE A 184 21.92 -9.51 -21.07
N GLU A 185 22.90 -9.78 -21.92
CA GLU A 185 22.69 -10.38 -23.23
C GLU A 185 22.36 -11.87 -23.06
N VAL A 186 21.27 -12.30 -23.66
CA VAL A 186 20.83 -13.70 -23.66
C VAL A 186 20.97 -14.21 -25.08
N MET A 187 21.65 -15.36 -25.23
CA MET A 187 21.71 -16.09 -26.49
C MET A 187 20.67 -17.19 -26.45
N ASP A 188 19.68 -17.08 -27.33
CA ASP A 188 18.65 -18.09 -27.54
C ASP A 188 18.70 -18.57 -29.00
N ASP A 189 18.27 -19.82 -29.24
CA ASP A 189 18.41 -20.48 -30.55
C ASP A 189 17.74 -19.68 -31.69
N ASP A 190 16.63 -19.02 -31.38
CA ASP A 190 15.85 -18.21 -32.33
C ASP A 190 16.22 -16.71 -32.28
N ALA A 191 17.21 -16.33 -31.46
CA ALA A 191 17.70 -14.97 -31.25
C ALA A 191 16.59 -13.94 -30.94
N TRP A 192 15.55 -14.33 -30.20
CA TRP A 192 14.48 -13.44 -29.72
C TRP A 192 15.02 -12.31 -28.85
N PHE A 193 15.98 -12.57 -27.96
CA PHE A 193 16.55 -11.51 -27.12
C PHE A 193 17.39 -10.50 -27.89
N GLN A 194 17.92 -10.91 -29.04
CA GLN A 194 18.67 -10.03 -29.94
C GLN A 194 17.75 -9.24 -30.87
N ASN A 195 16.71 -9.89 -31.41
CA ASN A 195 15.94 -9.38 -32.56
C ASN A 195 14.51 -8.93 -32.23
N VAL A 196 13.93 -9.40 -31.12
CA VAL A 196 12.51 -9.18 -30.77
C VAL A 196 12.36 -8.41 -29.46
N PHE A 197 13.05 -8.84 -28.40
CA PHE A 197 12.90 -8.23 -27.08
C PHE A 197 13.74 -6.97 -26.94
N VAL A 198 13.16 -5.96 -26.29
CA VAL A 198 13.82 -4.67 -26.02
C VAL A 198 14.55 -4.68 -24.67
N THR A 199 14.37 -5.74 -23.89
CA THR A 199 14.93 -5.89 -22.54
C THR A 199 15.49 -7.30 -22.34
N GLY A 200 16.56 -7.42 -21.54
CA GLY A 200 17.06 -8.70 -21.07
C GLY A 200 16.12 -9.40 -20.06
N PRO A 201 16.61 -10.41 -19.33
CA PRO A 201 15.80 -11.28 -18.49
C PRO A 201 15.37 -10.65 -17.14
N GLY A 202 15.44 -9.33 -16.99
CA GLY A 202 15.19 -8.67 -15.71
C GLY A 202 13.76 -8.80 -15.22
N PHE A 203 12.78 -8.92 -16.13
CA PHE A 203 11.39 -9.21 -15.75
C PHE A 203 11.26 -10.61 -15.13
N GLN A 204 11.87 -11.63 -15.75
CA GLN A 204 11.85 -13.01 -15.26
C GLN A 204 12.55 -13.12 -13.90
N MET A 205 13.65 -12.39 -13.71
CA MET A 205 14.33 -12.32 -12.41
C MET A 205 13.44 -11.68 -11.34
N ALA A 206 12.81 -10.55 -11.65
CA ALA A 206 11.89 -9.90 -10.73
C ALA A 206 10.68 -10.78 -10.39
N GLN A 207 10.10 -11.46 -11.39
CA GLN A 207 9.01 -12.41 -11.19
C GLN A 207 9.42 -13.50 -10.20
N LYS A 208 10.55 -14.17 -10.44
CA LYS A 208 11.02 -15.26 -9.57
C LYS A 208 11.29 -14.75 -8.16
N PHE A 209 11.91 -13.58 -8.02
CA PHE A 209 12.21 -12.98 -6.73
C PHE A 209 10.93 -12.65 -5.93
N ILE A 210 9.96 -12.00 -6.55
CA ILE A 210 8.69 -11.61 -5.92
C ILE A 210 7.84 -12.83 -5.57
N GLU A 211 7.71 -13.81 -6.47
CA GLU A 211 6.94 -15.03 -6.19
C GLU A 211 7.52 -15.78 -4.98
N ASN A 212 8.84 -15.92 -4.87
CA ASN A 212 9.47 -16.56 -3.71
C ASN A 212 9.29 -15.74 -2.42
N ILE A 213 9.24 -14.40 -2.49
CA ILE A 213 8.91 -13.57 -1.33
C ILE A 213 7.47 -13.80 -0.90
N PHE A 214 6.52 -13.86 -1.83
CA PHE A 214 5.13 -14.15 -1.49
C PHE A 214 4.99 -15.55 -0.88
N ASP A 215 5.66 -16.56 -1.42
CA ASP A 215 5.61 -17.90 -0.84
C ASP A 215 6.23 -17.98 0.57
N GLU A 216 7.24 -17.16 0.89
CA GLU A 216 7.86 -17.14 2.22
C GLU A 216 7.08 -16.29 3.24
N HIS A 217 6.52 -15.15 2.83
CA HIS A 217 6.02 -14.11 3.74
C HIS A 217 4.50 -13.92 3.73
N VAL A 218 3.77 -14.48 2.77
CA VAL A 218 2.32 -14.33 2.67
C VAL A 218 1.62 -15.57 3.20
N ASP A 219 0.76 -15.38 4.20
CA ASP A 219 -0.23 -16.38 4.59
C ASP A 219 -1.38 -16.38 3.57
N TRP A 220 -1.30 -17.30 2.62
CA TRP A 220 -2.33 -17.44 1.58
C TRP A 220 -3.68 -17.90 2.14
N VAL A 221 -3.69 -18.65 3.25
CA VAL A 221 -4.94 -19.10 3.87
C VAL A 221 -5.64 -17.90 4.50
N GLU A 222 -4.92 -17.11 5.30
CA GLU A 222 -5.46 -15.87 5.87
C GLU A 222 -5.89 -14.88 4.78
N LEU A 223 -5.13 -14.78 3.68
CA LEU A 223 -5.47 -13.90 2.56
C LEU A 223 -6.80 -14.30 1.89
N ILE A 224 -7.10 -15.59 1.81
CA ILE A 224 -8.35 -16.12 1.24
C ILE A 224 -9.48 -16.01 2.25
N ASP A 225 -9.26 -16.43 3.50
CA ASP A 225 -10.30 -16.55 4.53
C ASP A 225 -10.78 -15.20 5.08
N ASN A 226 -9.95 -14.15 5.08
CA ASN A 226 -10.34 -12.80 5.47
C ASN A 226 -11.09 -12.03 4.36
N ASP A 227 -11.92 -12.71 3.57
CA ASP A 227 -12.78 -12.12 2.53
C ASP A 227 -14.00 -11.37 3.11
N ASP A 228 -13.72 -10.50 4.08
CA ASP A 228 -14.64 -9.53 4.64
C ASP A 228 -14.84 -8.36 3.64
N ASN A 229 -15.23 -8.63 2.39
CA ASN A 229 -15.45 -7.60 1.37
C ASN A 229 -16.92 -7.16 1.24
N TYR A 230 -17.78 -7.69 2.12
CA TYR A 230 -19.20 -7.38 2.11
C TYR A 230 -19.47 -5.88 2.17
N LYS A 231 -18.62 -5.11 2.86
CA LYS A 231 -18.71 -3.65 2.92
C LYS A 231 -18.59 -2.97 1.55
N ASN A 232 -17.57 -3.31 0.75
CA ASN A 232 -17.42 -2.66 -0.56
C ASN A 232 -18.49 -3.16 -1.54
N ILE A 233 -18.82 -4.46 -1.51
CA ILE A 233 -19.87 -5.04 -2.36
C ILE A 233 -21.20 -4.31 -2.12
N LEU A 234 -21.59 -4.16 -0.86
CA LEU A 234 -22.83 -3.48 -0.49
C LEU A 234 -22.79 -1.99 -0.85
N GLN A 235 -21.66 -1.32 -0.60
CA GLN A 235 -21.49 0.09 -0.98
C GLN A 235 -21.67 0.30 -2.49
N VAL A 236 -21.09 -0.56 -3.33
CA VAL A 236 -21.24 -0.48 -4.79
C VAL A 236 -22.69 -0.73 -5.22
N LYS A 237 -23.37 -1.74 -4.64
CA LYS A 237 -24.79 -2.01 -4.91
C LYS A 237 -25.67 -0.78 -4.57
N ILE A 238 -25.51 -0.22 -3.36
CA ILE A 238 -26.29 0.95 -2.89
C ILE A 238 -25.97 2.21 -3.70
N GLN A 239 -24.69 2.48 -3.98
CA GLN A 239 -24.29 3.67 -4.73
C GLN A 239 -24.75 3.61 -6.18
N LYS A 240 -24.80 2.42 -6.79
CA LYS A 240 -25.33 2.25 -8.13
C LYS A 240 -26.82 2.58 -8.18
N GLU A 241 -27.59 2.08 -7.22
CA GLU A 241 -29.05 2.22 -7.16
C GLU A 241 -29.49 3.62 -6.69
N PHE A 242 -29.02 4.05 -5.51
CA PHE A 242 -29.55 5.23 -4.81
C PHE A 242 -28.62 6.45 -4.87
N LYS A 243 -27.42 6.34 -5.44
CA LYS A 243 -26.39 7.40 -5.48
C LYS A 243 -25.92 7.91 -4.11
N VAL A 244 -26.17 7.14 -3.05
CA VAL A 244 -25.69 7.40 -1.69
C VAL A 244 -24.78 6.28 -1.20
N THR A 245 -24.13 6.48 -0.05
CA THR A 245 -23.35 5.45 0.63
C THR A 245 -24.10 4.91 1.85
N PRO A 246 -23.95 3.62 2.20
CA PRO A 246 -24.50 3.08 3.43
C PRO A 246 -23.95 3.79 4.68
N HIS A 247 -24.79 3.88 5.71
CA HIS A 247 -24.43 4.37 7.03
C HIS A 247 -24.28 3.21 8.01
N TYR A 248 -23.26 3.28 8.87
CA TYR A 248 -22.95 2.26 9.86
C TYR A 248 -23.17 2.85 11.25
N LEU A 249 -24.14 2.33 11.97
CA LEU A 249 -24.50 2.81 13.31
C LEU A 249 -24.30 1.69 14.32
N GLU A 250 -23.78 2.03 15.50
CA GLU A 250 -23.62 1.08 16.59
C GLU A 250 -24.94 0.95 17.34
N LEU A 251 -25.40 -0.29 17.49
CA LEU A 251 -26.67 -0.63 18.10
C LEU A 251 -26.49 -1.05 19.56
N PRO A 252 -27.50 -0.84 20.43
CA PRO A 252 -27.46 -1.34 21.79
C PRO A 252 -27.31 -2.87 21.81
N LEU A 253 -26.39 -3.36 22.64
CA LEU A 253 -26.26 -4.78 22.96
C LEU A 253 -27.47 -5.24 23.77
N SER A 254 -27.97 -6.44 23.48
CA SER A 254 -29.13 -6.99 24.18
C SER A 254 -28.68 -8.05 25.18
N GLY A 255 -28.96 -7.88 26.48
CA GLY A 255 -28.69 -8.88 27.51
C GLY A 255 -27.20 -9.02 27.88
N GLN A 256 -26.66 -10.25 27.81
CA GLN A 256 -25.26 -10.59 28.17
C GLN A 256 -24.29 -10.56 26.97
N GLU A 257 -24.68 -9.96 25.85
CA GLU A 257 -23.82 -9.89 24.67
C GLU A 257 -22.61 -8.97 24.92
N GLU A 258 -21.40 -9.46 24.63
CA GLU A 258 -20.17 -8.68 24.66
C GLU A 258 -19.66 -8.41 23.24
N GLY A 259 -19.22 -7.17 22.98
CA GLY A 259 -18.59 -6.78 21.72
C GLY A 259 -19.24 -5.56 21.08
N TYR A 260 -19.27 -5.54 19.76
CA TYR A 260 -19.88 -4.48 18.96
C TYR A 260 -21.02 -5.05 18.14
N ARG A 261 -22.20 -4.44 18.26
CA ARG A 261 -23.36 -4.69 17.38
C ARG A 261 -23.47 -3.53 16.41
N MET A 262 -23.33 -3.81 15.13
CA MET A 262 -23.33 -2.78 14.07
C MET A 262 -24.54 -3.00 13.16
N GLY A 263 -25.30 -1.95 12.89
CA GLY A 263 -26.39 -1.92 11.91
C GLY A 263 -25.98 -1.14 10.65
N VAL A 264 -26.49 -1.59 9.50
CA VAL A 264 -26.33 -0.91 8.20
C VAL A 264 -27.64 -0.25 7.81
N TYR A 265 -27.55 1.01 7.39
CA TYR A 265 -28.70 1.83 7.04
C TYR A 265 -28.53 2.52 5.69
N ILE A 266 -29.65 2.72 4.99
CA ILE A 266 -29.76 3.64 3.85
C ILE A 266 -30.64 4.81 4.28
N CYS A 267 -30.13 6.03 4.13
CA CYS A 267 -30.88 7.24 4.44
C CYS A 267 -31.05 8.07 3.17
N LEU A 268 -32.30 8.35 2.80
CA LEU A 268 -32.63 9.13 1.60
C LEU A 268 -33.54 10.30 1.97
N GLY A 269 -33.34 11.43 1.30
CA GLY A 269 -34.15 12.65 1.48
C GLY A 269 -33.84 13.45 2.76
N GLN A 270 -32.92 13.01 3.62
CA GLN A 270 -32.54 13.71 4.84
C GLN A 270 -31.13 13.33 5.34
N PRO A 271 -30.48 14.16 6.17
CA PRO A 271 -29.20 13.81 6.78
C PRO A 271 -29.35 12.74 7.88
N ILE A 272 -28.41 11.79 7.94
CA ILE A 272 -28.42 10.68 8.92
C ILE A 272 -28.39 11.12 10.39
N PHE A 273 -27.90 12.33 10.70
CA PHE A 273 -27.85 12.83 12.08
C PHE A 273 -29.17 13.45 12.56
N GLN A 274 -30.18 13.57 11.68
CA GLN A 274 -31.51 14.12 12.00
C GLN A 274 -32.59 13.05 12.14
N VAL A 275 -32.23 11.76 12.07
CA VAL A 275 -33.17 10.65 12.10
C VAL A 275 -33.00 9.82 13.36
N ASP A 276 -34.11 9.32 13.90
CA ASP A 276 -34.10 8.29 14.94
C ASP A 276 -33.99 6.91 14.27
N THR A 277 -33.09 6.06 14.76
CA THR A 277 -32.95 4.69 14.27
C THR A 277 -34.20 3.83 14.50
N ASN A 278 -35.04 4.19 15.46
CA ASN A 278 -36.32 3.52 15.72
C ASN A 278 -37.36 3.76 14.61
N ASP A 279 -37.20 4.82 13.82
CA ASP A 279 -38.06 5.14 12.68
C ASP A 279 -37.67 4.38 11.41
N ALA A 280 -36.62 3.56 11.48
CA ALA A 280 -36.14 2.81 10.32
C ALA A 280 -37.12 1.71 9.92
N ILE A 281 -37.44 1.66 8.63
CA ILE A 281 -38.22 0.57 8.04
C ILE A 281 -37.25 -0.56 7.68
N SER A 282 -37.56 -1.80 8.07
CA SER A 282 -36.71 -2.94 7.76
C SER A 282 -36.73 -3.24 6.26
N MET A 283 -35.56 -3.53 5.68
CA MET A 283 -35.43 -3.99 4.31
C MET A 283 -36.23 -5.29 4.07
N SER A 284 -36.35 -6.15 5.10
CA SER A 284 -37.21 -7.34 5.04
C SER A 284 -38.67 -7.04 4.73
N ASP A 285 -39.16 -5.87 5.16
CA ASP A 285 -40.57 -5.49 5.02
C ASP A 285 -40.83 -4.84 3.66
N LEU A 286 -39.82 -4.14 3.11
CA LEU A 286 -39.86 -3.52 1.79
C LEU A 286 -39.59 -4.53 0.66
N GLY A 287 -38.72 -5.51 0.92
CA GLY A 287 -38.39 -6.63 0.04
C GLY A 287 -37.57 -6.29 -1.19
N THR A 288 -37.72 -5.11 -1.80
CA THR A 288 -36.99 -4.73 -3.03
C THR A 288 -36.54 -3.27 -3.04
N PHE A 289 -35.47 -2.98 -3.79
CA PHE A 289 -35.04 -1.59 -4.04
C PHE A 289 -36.10 -0.75 -4.73
N LYS A 290 -36.93 -1.36 -5.57
CA LYS A 290 -38.08 -0.68 -6.20
C LYS A 290 -39.06 -0.17 -5.13
N ALA A 291 -39.36 -0.97 -4.11
CA ALA A 291 -40.25 -0.55 -3.03
C ALA A 291 -39.69 0.65 -2.24
N ILE A 292 -38.36 0.73 -2.08
CA ILE A 292 -37.71 1.92 -1.48
C ILE A 292 -37.95 3.15 -2.35
N HIS A 293 -37.74 3.05 -3.67
CA HIS A 293 -38.00 4.15 -4.60
C HIS A 293 -39.47 4.59 -4.56
N ASP A 294 -40.41 3.64 -4.63
CA ASP A 294 -41.85 3.91 -4.59
C ASP A 294 -42.27 4.59 -3.27
N TYR A 295 -41.60 4.27 -2.16
CA TYR A 295 -41.83 4.89 -0.86
C TYR A 295 -41.30 6.33 -0.82
N VAL A 296 -40.07 6.55 -1.31
CA VAL A 296 -39.43 7.87 -1.34
C VAL A 296 -40.20 8.83 -2.26
N GLU A 297 -40.74 8.35 -3.38
CA GLU A 297 -41.56 9.17 -4.27
C GLU A 297 -42.84 9.69 -3.57
N LYS A 298 -43.40 8.93 -2.63
CA LYS A 298 -44.61 9.31 -1.89
C LYS A 298 -44.34 10.12 -0.63
N ASN A 299 -43.25 9.85 0.08
CA ASN A 299 -42.99 10.36 1.43
C ASN A 299 -41.76 11.28 1.51
N GLU A 300 -41.07 11.52 0.40
CA GLU A 300 -39.85 12.34 0.21
C GLU A 300 -38.60 11.84 0.95
N LYS A 301 -38.76 11.14 2.07
CA LYS A 301 -37.67 10.67 2.93
C LYS A 301 -37.94 9.27 3.46
N ILE A 302 -36.85 8.53 3.67
CA ILE A 302 -36.90 7.20 4.29
C ILE A 302 -35.57 6.93 5.00
N LEU A 303 -35.66 6.21 6.12
CA LEU A 303 -34.54 5.51 6.72
C LEU A 303 -34.82 4.01 6.61
N VAL A 304 -33.92 3.27 5.97
CA VAL A 304 -34.06 1.83 5.77
C VAL A 304 -32.99 1.11 6.58
N PHE A 305 -33.40 0.16 7.41
CA PHE A 305 -32.49 -0.76 8.09
C PHE A 305 -32.24 -1.98 7.22
N MET A 306 -30.99 -2.19 6.83
CA MET A 306 -30.60 -3.25 5.87
C MET A 306 -30.24 -4.56 6.57
N GLY A 307 -29.60 -4.48 7.73
CA GLY A 307 -29.14 -5.65 8.48
C GLY A 307 -28.14 -5.28 9.56
N GLU A 308 -27.83 -6.24 10.41
CA GLU A 308 -26.92 -6.06 11.55
C GLU A 308 -25.94 -7.22 11.74
N GLY A 309 -24.86 -6.98 12.46
CA GLY A 309 -23.84 -7.96 12.79
C GLY A 309 -23.27 -7.74 14.19
N LEU A 310 -22.96 -8.84 14.88
CA LEU A 310 -22.38 -8.83 16.22
C LEU A 310 -20.99 -9.50 16.20
N HIS A 311 -19.97 -8.80 16.67
CA HIS A 311 -18.62 -9.36 16.81
C HIS A 311 -17.81 -8.62 17.89
N LYS A 312 -16.84 -9.31 18.50
CA LYS A 312 -15.88 -8.70 19.45
C LYS A 312 -15.00 -7.57 18.87
N ILE A 313 -14.96 -7.44 17.54
CA ILE A 313 -14.14 -6.47 16.81
C ILE A 313 -15.07 -5.67 15.92
N LYS A 314 -15.11 -4.34 16.11
CA LYS A 314 -16.03 -3.44 15.39
C LYS A 314 -16.02 -3.63 13.87
N ARG A 315 -14.83 -3.71 13.26
CA ARG A 315 -14.69 -3.93 11.81
C ARG A 315 -15.34 -5.24 11.34
N LYS A 316 -15.24 -6.33 12.11
CA LYS A 316 -15.86 -7.61 11.75
C LYS A 316 -17.38 -7.57 11.95
N ALA A 317 -17.85 -6.86 12.97
CA ALA A 317 -19.29 -6.64 13.15
C ALA A 317 -19.91 -5.88 11.97
N GLU A 318 -19.25 -4.83 11.46
CA GLU A 318 -19.68 -4.13 10.24
C GLU A 318 -19.75 -5.07 9.02
N GLN A 319 -18.79 -5.96 8.86
CA GLN A 319 -18.72 -6.87 7.71
C GLN A 319 -19.82 -7.94 7.77
N MET A 320 -20.09 -8.49 8.95
CA MET A 320 -21.23 -9.37 9.17
C MET A 320 -22.56 -8.67 8.87
N ALA A 321 -22.70 -7.40 9.28
CA ALA A 321 -23.88 -6.60 9.00
C ALA A 321 -24.08 -6.37 7.49
N CYS A 322 -22.99 -6.07 6.77
CA CYS A 322 -23.01 -5.97 5.33
C CYS A 322 -23.37 -7.29 4.64
N LYS A 323 -22.83 -8.42 5.13
CA LYS A 323 -23.13 -9.74 4.59
C LYS A 323 -24.62 -10.04 4.67
N ARG A 324 -25.22 -9.89 5.86
CA ARG A 324 -26.67 -10.08 6.05
C ARG A 324 -27.50 -9.15 5.16
N SER A 325 -27.05 -7.90 5.02
CA SER A 325 -27.70 -6.92 4.13
C SER A 325 -27.66 -7.35 2.66
N ILE A 326 -26.56 -7.98 2.20
CA ILE A 326 -26.43 -8.51 0.83
C ILE A 326 -27.31 -9.74 0.65
N ASP A 327 -27.35 -10.64 1.64
CA ASP A 327 -28.15 -11.86 1.60
C ASP A 327 -29.67 -11.55 1.46
N TYR A 328 -30.13 -10.40 1.96
CA TYR A 328 -31.52 -9.94 1.76
C TYR A 328 -31.82 -9.37 0.37
N LEU A 329 -30.79 -9.06 -0.42
CA LEU A 329 -30.92 -8.45 -1.75
C LEU A 329 -30.82 -9.47 -2.89
N GLU A 330 -30.50 -10.72 -2.57
CA GLU A 330 -30.39 -11.87 -3.49
C GLU A 330 -31.58 -12.80 -3.28
#